data_AF-A0A3C1CFZ8-F1
#
_entry.id   AF-A0A3C1CFZ8-F1
#
_cell.length_a   1.000
_cell.length_b   1.000
_cell.length_c   1.000
_cell.angle_alpha   90.00
_cell.angle_beta   90.00
_cell.angle_gamma   90.00
#
_symmetry.space_group_name_H-M   'P 1'
#
loop_
_entity.id
_entity.type
_entity.pdbx_description
1 polymer ?
#
loop_
_entity_poly.entity_id
_entity_poly.type
_entity_poly.pdbx_seq_one_letter_code
_entity_poly.pdbx_strand_id
1 'polypeptide(L)'
;MAVSEESRHHLYQRLEEVLGPEEAATLMEHLPPVGWADVATKRDIDDLRIATKRDIDGLHREIEELGGSTRREIDQLRSSTERKFDRLDERVGRIEAGLTHLGDRLALTTDSLHQDIRATMLAMMGTMVVLVSAVVALVKL
;
A
#
# COMPACT_ATOMS: atom_id res chain seq x y z
N MET A 1 -43.46 31.62 20.13
CA MET A 1 -44.13 32.72 19.42
C MET A 1 -43.10 33.81 19.24
N ALA A 2 -42.67 34.08 18.02
CA ALA A 2 -41.79 35.21 17.74
C ALA A 2 -42.59 36.51 17.96
N VAL A 3 -41.98 37.50 18.61
CA VAL A 3 -42.60 38.83 18.74
C VAL A 3 -42.62 39.45 17.35
N SER A 4 -43.80 39.79 16.83
CA SER A 4 -43.91 40.43 15.51
C SER A 4 -43.48 41.90 15.58
N GLU A 5 -43.01 42.44 14.45
CA GLU A 5 -42.65 43.87 14.33
C GLU A 5 -43.82 44.78 14.74
N GLU A 6 -45.05 44.40 14.38
CA GLU A 6 -46.29 45.09 14.77
C GLU A 6 -46.50 45.12 16.29
N SER A 7 -46.28 43.99 16.97
CA SER A 7 -46.40 43.90 18.43
C SER A 7 -45.31 44.73 19.13
N ARG A 8 -44.10 44.74 18.57
CA ARG A 8 -42.97 45.53 19.08
C ARG A 8 -43.21 47.03 18.91
N HIS A 9 -43.77 47.44 17.77
CA HIS A 9 -44.13 48.84 17.52
C HIS A 9 -45.25 49.33 18.44
N HIS A 10 -46.29 48.52 18.64
CA HIS A 10 -47.37 48.85 19.57
C HIS A 10 -46.88 48.97 21.03
N LEU A 11 -45.95 48.10 21.45
CA LEU A 11 -45.30 48.20 22.76
C LEU A 11 -44.50 49.50 22.92
N TYR A 12 -43.75 49.89 21.88
CA TYR A 12 -42.98 51.14 21.90
C TYR A 12 -43.88 52.38 22.09
N GLN A 13 -44.96 52.50 21.31
CA GLN A 13 -45.92 53.62 21.44
C GLN A 13 -46.49 53.72 22.87
N ARG A 14 -46.82 52.56 23.46
CA ARG A 14 -47.36 52.48 24.82
C ARG A 14 -46.35 52.89 25.89
N LEU A 15 -45.06 52.59 25.67
CA LEU A 15 -43.96 52.98 26.56
C LEU A 15 -43.64 54.48 26.43
N GLU A 16 -43.66 55.05 25.22
CA GLU A 16 -43.45 56.49 25.00
C GLU A 16 -44.47 57.33 25.78
N GLU A 17 -45.75 56.94 25.76
CA GLU A 17 -46.82 57.64 26.47
C GLU A 17 -46.63 57.66 28.00
N VAL A 18 -45.96 56.66 28.58
CA VAL A 18 -45.86 56.48 30.04
C VAL A 18 -44.50 56.95 30.59
N LEU A 19 -43.42 56.67 29.88
CA LEU A 19 -42.06 56.90 30.34
C LEU A 19 -41.40 58.12 29.67
N GLY A 20 -41.94 58.59 28.55
CA GLY A 20 -41.28 59.56 27.68
C GLY A 20 -40.54 58.88 26.52
N PRO A 21 -40.29 59.62 25.42
CA PRO A 21 -39.71 59.05 24.19
C PRO A 21 -38.27 58.56 24.37
N GLU A 22 -37.43 59.26 25.14
CA GLU A 22 -36.02 58.88 25.32
C GLU A 22 -35.87 57.61 26.17
N GLU A 23 -36.62 57.52 27.27
CA GLU A 23 -36.63 56.36 28.16
C GLU A 23 -37.21 55.11 27.47
N ALA A 24 -38.25 55.27 26.66
CA ALA A 24 -38.84 54.19 25.88
C ALA A 24 -37.87 53.67 24.80
N ALA A 25 -37.17 54.55 24.09
CA ALA A 25 -36.17 54.17 23.11
C ALA A 25 -35.03 53.38 23.77
N THR A 26 -34.51 53.88 24.89
CA THR A 26 -33.45 53.20 25.66
C THR A 26 -33.87 51.79 26.09
N LEU A 27 -35.11 51.61 26.59
CA LEU A 27 -35.60 50.29 26.97
C LEU A 27 -35.74 49.35 25.77
N MET A 28 -36.26 49.85 24.64
CA MET A 28 -36.41 49.04 23.43
C MET A 28 -35.07 48.66 22.79
N GLU A 29 -34.03 49.47 22.95
CA GLU A 29 -32.65 49.16 22.55
C GLU A 29 -32.06 48.01 23.37
N HIS A 30 -32.48 47.84 24.63
CA HIS A 30 -32.05 46.72 25.47
C HIS A 30 -32.79 45.40 25.19
N LEU A 31 -33.92 45.45 24.49
CA LEU A 31 -34.64 44.24 24.10
C LEU A 31 -34.06 43.69 22.80
N PRO A 32 -33.83 42.37 22.69
CA PRO A 32 -33.34 41.78 21.45
C PRO A 32 -34.29 42.12 20.29
N PRO A 33 -33.74 42.33 19.08
CA PRO A 33 -34.52 42.65 17.90
C PRO A 33 -35.39 41.48 17.44
N VAL A 34 -35.00 40.26 17.83
CA VAL A 34 -35.77 39.02 17.66
C VAL A 34 -36.36 38.60 19.01
N GLY A 35 -37.38 37.75 18.99
CA GLY A 35 -37.95 37.24 20.24
C GLY A 35 -36.89 36.48 21.06
N TRP A 36 -37.02 36.48 22.38
CA TRP A 36 -36.11 35.76 23.28
C TRP A 36 -36.02 34.25 23.00
N ALA A 37 -37.02 33.67 22.34
CA ALA A 37 -37.02 32.27 21.93
C ALA A 37 -36.02 31.97 20.80
N ASP A 38 -35.65 32.99 20.02
CA ASP A 38 -34.71 32.87 18.88
C ASP A 38 -33.27 33.19 19.30
N VAL A 39 -33.07 33.66 20.54
CA VAL A 39 -31.74 33.93 21.10
C VAL A 39 -31.18 32.62 21.67
N ALA A 40 -30.10 32.13 21.06
CA ALA A 40 -29.40 30.95 21.55
C ALA A 40 -29.00 31.12 23.02
N THR A 41 -29.40 30.15 23.84
CA THR A 41 -29.08 30.14 25.26
C THR A 41 -27.73 29.50 25.50
N LYS A 42 -27.19 29.69 26.71
CA LYS A 42 -25.98 28.98 27.14
C LYS A 42 -26.13 27.46 27.06
N ARG A 43 -27.34 26.94 27.31
CA ARG A 43 -27.63 25.50 27.21
C ARG A 43 -27.49 25.01 25.77
N ASP A 44 -28.02 25.75 24.80
CA ASP A 44 -27.92 25.38 23.38
C ASP A 44 -26.45 25.32 22.93
N ILE A 45 -25.63 26.27 23.43
CA ILE A 45 -24.18 26.29 23.18
C ILE A 45 -23.48 25.12 23.87
N ASP A 46 -23.86 24.80 25.11
CA ASP A 46 -23.29 23.65 25.84
C ASP A 46 -23.64 22.32 25.18
N ASP A 47 -24.88 22.15 24.73
CA ASP A 47 -25.33 20.95 24.03
C ASP A 47 -24.59 20.80 22.70
N LEU A 48 -24.44 21.89 21.94
CA LEU A 48 -23.63 21.91 20.72
C LEU A 48 -22.17 21.59 20.99
N ARG A 49 -21.57 22.19 22.03
CA ARG A 49 -20.18 21.92 22.44
C ARG A 49 -19.97 20.45 22.77
N ILE A 50 -20.91 19.83 23.48
CA ILE A 50 -20.83 18.42 23.84
C ILE A 50 -20.97 17.55 22.59
N ALA A 51 -21.93 17.85 21.70
CA ALA A 51 -22.12 17.12 20.44
C ALA A 51 -20.85 17.18 19.57
N THR A 52 -20.33 18.39 19.32
CA THR A 52 -19.10 18.58 18.56
C THR A 52 -17.90 17.87 19.19
N LYS A 53 -17.77 17.88 20.51
CA LYS A 53 -16.70 17.13 21.19
C LYS A 53 -16.83 15.62 20.93
N ARG A 54 -18.04 15.06 21.00
CA ARG A 54 -18.27 13.64 20.71
C ARG A 54 -17.96 13.29 19.26
N ASP A 55 -18.30 14.16 18.33
CA ASP A 55 -18.00 13.96 16.90
C ASP A 55 -16.49 13.95 16.66
N ILE A 56 -15.75 14.89 17.26
CA ILE A 56 -14.28 14.94 17.19
C ILE A 56 -13.66 13.68 17.82
N ASP A 57 -14.12 13.28 19.01
CA ASP A 57 -13.66 12.05 19.67
C ASP A 57 -14.03 10.80 18.86
N GLY A 58 -15.09 10.84 18.04
CA GLY A 58 -15.45 9.82 17.05
C GLY A 58 -14.45 9.75 15.90
N LEU A 59 -14.19 10.90 15.26
CA LEU A 59 -13.27 11.00 14.13
C LEU A 59 -11.84 10.59 14.52
N HIS A 60 -11.38 10.96 15.72
CA HIS A 60 -10.06 10.54 16.21
C HIS A 60 -9.94 9.00 16.31
N ARG A 61 -10.98 8.32 16.81
CA ARG A 61 -10.99 6.85 16.88
C ARG A 61 -10.99 6.21 15.51
N GLU A 62 -11.77 6.74 14.57
CA GLU A 62 -11.81 6.24 13.19
C GLU A 62 -10.45 6.38 12.50
N ILE A 63 -9.76 7.52 12.69
CA ILE A 63 -8.41 7.73 12.16
C ILE A 63 -7.41 6.75 12.79
N GLU A 64 -7.47 6.53 14.10
CA GLU A 64 -6.59 5.58 14.78
C GLU A 64 -6.82 4.14 14.29
N GLU A 65 -8.08 3.75 14.13
CA GLU A 65 -8.46 2.44 13.60
C GLU A 65 -7.97 2.24 12.15
N LEU A 66 -8.20 3.24 11.29
CA LEU A 66 -7.73 3.23 9.91
C LEU A 66 -6.20 3.14 9.85
N GLY A 67 -5.49 3.96 10.63
CA GLY A 67 -4.03 3.93 10.72
C GLY A 67 -3.50 2.59 11.20
N GLY A 68 -4.16 1.99 12.20
CA GLY A 68 -3.86 0.64 12.68
C GLY A 68 -4.09 -0.44 11.63
N SER A 69 -5.17 -0.35 10.84
CA SER A 69 -5.46 -1.27 9.74
C SER A 69 -4.41 -1.17 8.64
N THR A 70 -4.14 0.04 8.14
CA THR A 70 -3.16 0.27 7.09
C THR A 70 -1.77 -0.24 7.49
N ARG A 71 -1.36 -0.02 8.75
CA ARG A 71 -0.07 -0.53 9.25
C ARG A 71 -0.01 -2.06 9.20
N ARG A 72 -1.08 -2.74 9.64
CA ARG A 72 -1.17 -4.21 9.58
C ARG A 72 -1.10 -4.73 8.14
N GLU A 73 -1.78 -4.08 7.21
CA GLU A 73 -1.75 -4.45 5.79
C GLU A 73 -0.34 -4.28 5.19
N ILE A 74 0.36 -3.19 5.51
CA ILE A 74 1.75 -2.97 5.09
C ILE A 74 2.67 -4.06 5.65
N ASP A 75 2.54 -4.40 6.94
CA ASP A 75 3.35 -5.45 7.57
C ASP A 75 3.10 -6.83 6.95
N GLN A 76 1.84 -7.13 6.61
CA GLN A 76 1.48 -8.35 5.89
C GLN A 76 2.06 -8.38 4.47
N LEU A 77 1.97 -7.28 3.72
CA LEU A 77 2.52 -7.18 2.38
C LEU A 77 4.05 -7.32 2.38
N ARG A 78 4.72 -6.69 3.35
CA ARG A 78 6.16 -6.82 3.56
C ARG A 78 6.54 -8.26 3.82
N SER A 79 5.86 -8.92 4.76
CA SER A 79 6.10 -10.33 5.09
C SER A 79 5.87 -11.26 3.89
N SER A 80 4.82 -11.01 3.10
CA SER A 80 4.53 -11.76 1.89
C SER A 80 5.62 -11.61 0.83
N THR A 81 6.16 -10.39 0.72
CA THR A 81 7.23 -10.04 -0.23
C THR A 81 8.55 -10.69 0.18
N GLU A 82 8.92 -10.63 1.45
CA GLU A 82 10.12 -11.29 1.99
C GLU A 82 10.09 -12.80 1.71
N ARG A 83 8.98 -13.47 2.01
CA ARG A 83 8.80 -14.89 1.66
C ARG A 83 8.88 -15.17 0.15
N LYS A 84 8.52 -14.21 -0.71
CA LYS A 84 8.68 -14.38 -2.17
C LYS A 84 10.15 -14.28 -2.58
N PHE A 85 10.91 -13.38 -1.96
CA PHE A 85 12.35 -13.27 -2.17
C PHE A 85 13.08 -14.51 -1.68
N ASP A 86 12.78 -15.02 -0.49
CA ASP A 86 13.37 -16.28 0.02
C ASP A 86 13.14 -17.43 -0.98
N ARG A 87 11.92 -17.55 -1.51
CA ARG A 87 11.61 -18.56 -2.54
C ARG A 87 12.34 -18.33 -3.86
N LEU A 88 12.64 -17.08 -4.21
CA LEU A 88 13.43 -16.78 -5.41
C LEU A 88 14.89 -17.16 -5.19
N ASP A 89 15.46 -16.85 -4.03
CA ASP A 89 16.84 -17.21 -3.68
C ASP A 89 17.02 -18.74 -3.68
N GLU A 90 16.07 -19.50 -3.10
CA GLU A 90 16.07 -20.96 -3.18
C GLU A 90 15.99 -21.49 -4.62
N ARG A 91 15.23 -20.82 -5.49
CA ARG A 91 15.13 -21.20 -6.91
C ARG A 91 16.42 -20.90 -7.66
N VAL A 92 17.03 -19.75 -7.43
CA VAL A 92 18.30 -19.36 -8.03
C VAL A 92 19.39 -20.34 -7.59
N GLY A 93 19.50 -20.63 -6.29
CA GLY A 93 20.46 -21.62 -5.78
C GLY A 93 20.28 -23.00 -6.39
N ARG A 94 19.04 -23.46 -6.61
CA ARG A 94 18.77 -24.72 -7.34
C ARG A 94 19.22 -24.67 -8.81
N ILE A 95 19.03 -23.54 -9.48
CA ILE A 95 19.47 -23.36 -10.87
C ILE A 95 21.00 -23.37 -10.94
N GLU A 96 21.68 -22.64 -10.06
CA GLU A 96 23.15 -22.60 -9.98
C GLU A 96 23.75 -23.98 -9.73
N ALA A 97 23.17 -24.74 -8.79
CA ALA A 97 23.57 -26.13 -8.54
C ALA A 97 23.34 -27.02 -9.76
N GLY A 98 22.20 -26.87 -10.44
CA GLY A 98 21.90 -27.59 -11.68
C GLY A 98 22.87 -27.28 -12.81
N LEU A 99 23.26 -26.01 -12.98
CA LEU A 99 24.24 -25.57 -13.98
C LEU A 99 25.65 -26.11 -13.67
N THR A 100 26.04 -26.12 -12.40
CA THR A 100 27.31 -26.72 -11.96
C THR A 100 27.34 -28.20 -12.31
N HIS A 101 26.28 -28.93 -11.95
CA HIS A 101 26.17 -30.35 -12.28
C HIS A 101 26.16 -30.62 -13.79
N LEU A 102 25.50 -29.76 -14.58
CA LEU A 102 25.53 -29.85 -16.04
C LEU A 102 26.95 -29.65 -16.58
N GLY A 103 27.70 -28.68 -16.04
CA GLY A 103 29.09 -28.43 -16.37
C GLY A 103 29.98 -29.66 -16.12
N ASP A 104 29.85 -30.28 -14.94
CA ASP A 104 30.61 -31.49 -14.59
C ASP A 104 30.30 -32.65 -15.56
N ARG A 105 29.03 -32.85 -15.90
CA ARG A 105 28.62 -33.87 -16.87
C ARG A 105 29.19 -33.62 -18.27
N LEU A 106 29.22 -32.36 -18.72
CA LEU A 106 29.80 -32.00 -20.01
C LEU A 106 31.31 -32.20 -20.04
N ALA A 107 32.02 -31.89 -18.95
CA ALA A 107 33.45 -32.15 -18.82
C ALA A 107 33.75 -33.65 -18.92
N LEU A 108 33.03 -34.48 -18.15
CA LEU A 108 33.17 -35.95 -18.21
C LEU A 108 32.88 -36.51 -19.60
N THR A 109 31.83 -36.01 -20.26
CA THR A 109 31.46 -36.46 -21.62
C THR A 109 32.52 -36.04 -22.64
N THR A 110 33.09 -34.85 -22.48
CA THR A 110 34.16 -34.35 -23.36
C THR A 110 35.43 -35.18 -23.17
N ASP A 111 35.80 -35.52 -21.94
CA ASP A 111 36.96 -36.36 -21.64
C ASP A 111 36.79 -37.78 -22.20
N SER A 112 35.60 -38.39 -22.01
CA SER A 112 35.33 -39.72 -22.57
C SER A 112 35.40 -39.71 -24.10
N LEU A 113 34.83 -38.69 -24.76
CA LEU A 113 34.92 -38.54 -26.21
C LEU A 113 36.36 -38.38 -26.68
N HIS A 114 37.18 -37.58 -26.01
CA HIS A 114 38.60 -37.45 -26.35
C HIS A 114 39.34 -38.78 -26.23
N GLN A 115 39.05 -39.55 -25.18
CA GLN A 115 39.64 -40.87 -24.97
C GLN A 115 39.20 -41.86 -26.07
N ASP A 116 37.92 -41.90 -26.39
CA ASP A 116 37.35 -42.75 -27.45
C ASP A 116 37.92 -42.40 -28.82
N ILE A 117 38.04 -41.11 -29.13
CA ILE A 117 38.65 -40.61 -30.37
C ILE A 117 40.11 -41.05 -30.45
N ARG A 118 40.91 -40.92 -29.38
CA ARG A 118 42.30 -41.38 -29.38
C ARG A 118 42.42 -42.89 -29.59
N ALA A 119 41.60 -43.66 -28.89
CA ALA A 119 41.58 -45.11 -29.02
C ALA A 119 41.21 -45.56 -30.44
N THR A 120 40.18 -44.95 -31.04
CA THR A 120 39.75 -45.24 -32.41
C THR A 120 40.79 -44.82 -33.45
N MET A 121 41.42 -43.64 -33.31
CA MET A 121 42.50 -43.22 -34.21
C MET A 121 43.69 -44.18 -34.18
N LEU A 122 44.13 -44.62 -32.99
CA LEU A 122 45.24 -45.58 -32.86
C LEU A 122 44.91 -46.93 -33.50
N ALA A 123 43.69 -47.44 -33.28
CA ALA A 123 43.22 -48.66 -33.92
C ALA A 123 43.23 -48.53 -35.46
N MET A 124 42.77 -47.40 -35.98
CA MET A 124 42.75 -47.13 -37.42
C MET A 124 44.17 -47.01 -38.02
N MET A 125 45.13 -46.42 -37.32
CA MET A 125 46.53 -46.41 -37.77
C MET A 125 47.10 -47.83 -37.86
N GLY A 126 46.83 -48.67 -36.86
CA GLY A 126 47.24 -50.07 -36.86
C GLY A 126 46.70 -50.83 -38.06
N THR A 127 45.39 -50.70 -38.35
CA THR A 127 44.78 -51.36 -39.52
C THR A 127 45.32 -50.82 -40.83
N MET A 128 45.55 -49.50 -40.96
CA MET A 128 46.16 -48.90 -42.14
C MET A 128 47.58 -49.43 -42.41
N VAL A 129 48.42 -49.56 -41.37
CA VAL A 129 49.79 -50.11 -41.50
C VAL A 129 49.75 -51.57 -41.99
N VAL A 130 48.83 -52.37 -41.45
CA VAL A 130 48.65 -53.77 -41.88
C VAL A 130 48.22 -53.85 -43.34
N LEU A 131 47.25 -53.01 -43.76
CA LEU A 131 46.79 -52.96 -45.15
C LEU A 131 47.89 -52.56 -46.13
N VAL A 132 48.65 -51.50 -45.83
CA VAL A 132 49.79 -51.07 -46.68
C VAL A 132 50.83 -52.17 -46.78
N SER A 133 51.15 -52.83 -45.67
CA SER A 133 52.13 -53.94 -45.64
C SER A 133 51.67 -55.10 -46.52
N ALA A 134 50.39 -55.47 -46.50
CA ALA A 134 49.83 -56.52 -47.35
C ALA A 134 49.89 -56.17 -48.84
N VAL A 135 49.57 -54.92 -49.21
CA VAL A 135 49.65 -54.45 -50.61
C VAL A 135 51.09 -54.50 -51.13
N VAL A 136 52.06 -54.02 -50.33
CA VAL A 136 53.48 -54.08 -50.71
C VAL A 136 53.97 -55.52 -50.88
N ALA A 137 53.52 -56.45 -50.04
CA ALA A 137 53.84 -57.86 -50.18
C ALA A 137 53.28 -58.46 -51.47
N LEU A 138 52.02 -58.13 -51.82
CA LEU A 138 51.36 -58.58 -53.06
C LEU A 138 52.04 -58.06 -54.33
N VAL A 139 52.56 -56.84 -54.34
CA VAL A 139 53.26 -56.27 -55.51
C VAL A 139 54.65 -56.89 -55.73
N LYS A 140 55.27 -57.47 -54.69
CA LYS A 140 56.57 -58.15 -54.78
C LYS A 140 56.50 -59.62 -55.19
N LEU A 141 55.30 -60.18 -55.31
CA LEU A 141 55.01 -61.52 -55.82
C LEU A 141 54.83 -61.49 -57.35
#